data_AF-A0A7Y0Y471-F1
#
_entry.id   AF-A0A7Y0Y471-F1
#
_cell.length_a   1.000
_cell.length_b   1.000
_cell.length_c   1.000
_cell.angle_alpha   90.00
_cell.angle_beta   90.00
_cell.angle_gamma   90.00
#
_symmetry.space_group_name_H-M   'P 1'
#
loop_
_entity.id
_entity.type
_entity.pdbx_description
1 polymer ?
#
loop_
_entity_poly.entity_id
_entity_poly.type
_entity_poly.pdbx_seq_one_letter_code
_entity_poly.pdbx_strand_id
1 'polypeptide(L)' 'MGIIVHAELVHIHPFTDGNGRTTRLLANLVFLSAQTELDLCLYDWNLDKPTYITLLREYDQHRDATDLACFVQTRPFI' A
#
# COMPACT_ATOMS: atom_id res chain seq x y z
N MET A 1 3.86 3.24 7.44
CA MET A 1 4.17 1.80 7.60
C MET A 1 3.35 0.89 6.68
N GLY A 2 2.04 1.08 6.52
CA GLY A 2 1.22 0.19 5.67
C GLY A 2 1.68 0.08 4.20
N ILE A 3 2.14 1.17 3.57
CA ILE A 3 2.65 1.13 2.18
C ILE A 3 3.93 0.31 2.03
N ILE A 4 4.83 0.32 3.01
CA ILE A 4 6.04 -0.53 2.97
C ILE A 4 5.63 -2.00 3.02
N VAL A 5 4.70 -2.37 3.91
CA VAL A 5 4.15 -3.74 4.00
C VAL A 5 3.51 -4.18 2.68
N HIS A 6 2.75 -3.28 2.04
CA HIS A 6 2.17 -3.52 0.73
C HIS A 6 3.25 -3.84 -0.33
N ALA A 7 4.25 -2.97 -0.45
CA ALA A 7 5.29 -3.09 -1.46
C ALA A 7 6.15 -4.35 -1.25
N GLU A 8 6.52 -4.64 0.00
CA GLU A 8 7.22 -5.86 0.41
C GLU A 8 6.49 -7.14 -0.01
N LEU A 9 5.17 -7.21 0.21
CA LEU A 9 4.41 -8.41 -0.10
C LEU A 9 4.07 -8.55 -1.57
N VAL A 10 3.90 -7.44 -2.28
CA VAL A 10 3.79 -7.46 -3.75
C VAL A 10 5.06 -8.01 -4.38
N HIS A 11 6.23 -7.62 -3.84
CA HIS A 11 7.53 -8.13 -4.26
C HIS A 11 7.68 -9.64 -4.01
N ILE A 12 7.32 -10.12 -2.82
CA ILE A 12 7.39 -11.56 -2.47
C ILE A 12 6.44 -12.41 -3.33
N HIS A 13 5.28 -11.85 -3.70
CA HIS A 13 4.26 -12.51 -4.53
C HIS A 13 3.83 -13.92 -4.04
N PRO A 14 3.42 -14.08 -2.77
CA PRO A 14 3.30 -15.39 -2.12
C PRO A 14 2.14 -16.28 -2.60
N PHE A 15 1.16 -15.72 -3.32
CA PHE A 15 -0.03 -16.45 -3.77
C PHE A 15 -0.04 -16.65 -5.29
N THR A 16 -0.73 -17.69 -5.78
CA THR A 16 -0.93 -17.91 -7.21
C THR A 16 -1.81 -16.84 -7.86
N ASP A 17 -2.82 -16.34 -7.14
CA ASP A 17 -3.66 -15.19 -7.52
C ASP A 17 -4.04 -14.39 -6.27
N GLY A 18 -4.44 -13.13 -6.47
CA GLY A 18 -5.01 -12.29 -5.43
C GLY A 18 -4.00 -11.45 -4.65
N ASN A 19 -2.70 -11.52 -4.98
CA ASN A 19 -1.65 -10.74 -4.31
C ASN A 19 -2.03 -9.26 -4.18
N GLY A 20 -2.47 -8.61 -5.27
CA GLY A 20 -2.87 -7.20 -5.23
C GLY A 20 -4.03 -6.92 -4.26
N ARG A 21 -5.02 -7.82 -4.15
CA ARG A 21 -6.16 -7.63 -3.22
C ARG A 21 -5.73 -7.83 -1.77
N THR A 22 -5.00 -8.90 -1.50
CA THR A 22 -4.58 -9.29 -0.15
C THR A 22 -3.58 -8.30 0.44
N THR A 23 -2.61 -7.82 -0.36
CA THR A 23 -1.59 -6.87 0.10
C THR A 23 -2.17 -5.50 0.43
N ARG A 24 -3.10 -4.98 -0.39
CA ARG A 24 -3.84 -3.75 -0.10
C ARG A 24 -4.70 -3.85 1.16
N LEU A 25 -5.35 -5.00 1.36
CA LEU A 25 -6.11 -5.26 2.59
C LEU A 25 -5.19 -5.23 3.80
N LEU A 26 -4.05 -5.94 3.76
CA LEU A 26 -3.11 -5.98 4.87
C LEU A 26 -2.49 -4.61 5.15
N ALA A 27 -2.17 -3.83 4.12
CA ALA A 27 -1.70 -2.46 4.27
C ALA A 27 -2.69 -1.57 5.01
N ASN A 28 -3.99 -1.68 4.68
CA ASN A 28 -5.05 -1.01 5.42
C ASN A 28 -5.13 -1.48 6.88
N LEU A 29 -5.04 -2.79 7.14
CA LEU A 29 -5.06 -3.32 8.51
C LEU A 29 -3.88 -2.82 9.35
N VAL A 30 -2.66 -2.83 8.79
CA VAL A 30 -1.47 -2.29 9.46
C VAL A 30 -1.64 -0.79 9.70
N PHE A 31 -2.13 -0.04 8.72
CA PHE A 31 -2.36 1.40 8.86
C PHE A 31 -3.41 1.72 9.93
N LEU A 32 -4.52 0.98 9.97
CA LEU A 32 -5.54 1.12 11.02
C LEU A 32 -4.98 0.79 12.40
N SER A 33 -4.22 -0.30 12.55
CA SER A 33 -3.64 -0.71 13.83
C SER A 33 -2.65 0.29 14.43
N ALA A 34 -2.10 1.18 13.59
CA ALA A 34 -1.14 2.19 13.98
C ALA A 34 -1.78 3.55 14.29
N GLN A 35 -3.08 3.73 14.02
CA GLN A 35 -3.80 4.98 14.28
C GLN A 35 -4.32 5.00 15.72
N THR A 36 -4.18 6.15 16.38
CA THR A 36 -4.69 6.39 17.74
C THR A 36 -5.85 7.39 17.78
N GLU A 37 -6.17 7.99 16.63
CA GLU A 37 -7.21 9.01 16.49
C GLU A 37 -8.60 8.39 16.36
N LEU A 38 -9.63 9.16 16.70
CA LEU A 38 -11.03 8.75 16.50
C LEU A 38 -11.44 8.78 15.02
N ASP A 39 -10.87 9.72 14.25
CA ASP A 39 -11.14 9.88 12.83
C ASP A 39 -10.21 8.99 11.98
N LEU A 40 -10.55 7.70 11.94
CA LEU A 40 -9.76 6.69 11.24
C LEU A 40 -9.74 6.93 9.72
N CYS A 41 -8.58 6.66 9.11
CA CYS A 41 -8.36 6.73 7.68
C CYS A 41 -7.95 5.36 7.09
N LEU A 42 -8.21 5.18 5.81
CA LEU A 42 -7.70 4.10 4.96
C LEU A 42 -6.86 4.65 3.82
N TYR A 43 -6.07 3.81 3.17
CA TYR A 43 -5.52 4.14 1.87
C TYR A 43 -6.63 4.20 0.81
N ASP A 44 -6.56 5.22 -0.05
CA ASP A 44 -7.36 5.29 -1.26
C ASP A 44 -6.66 4.50 -2.36
N TRP A 45 -7.26 3.37 -2.72
CA TRP A 45 -6.75 2.48 -3.75
C TRP A 45 -7.28 2.80 -5.15
N ASN A 46 -8.04 3.89 -5.29
CA ASN A 46 -8.43 4.43 -6.59
C ASN A 46 -7.24 5.22 -7.20
N LEU A 47 -6.26 4.48 -7.68
CA LEU A 47 -4.98 5.00 -8.14
C LEU A 47 -4.89 5.03 -9.67
N ASP A 48 -4.08 5.96 -10.19
CA ASP A 48 -3.58 5.84 -11.55
C ASP A 48 -2.70 4.58 -11.67
N LYS A 49 -3.23 3.56 -12.36
CA LYS A 49 -2.64 2.23 -12.42
C LYS A 49 -1.25 2.20 -13.07
N PRO A 50 -0.98 2.92 -14.18
CA PRO A 50 0.36 3.00 -14.76
C PRO A 50 1.38 3.56 -13.79
N THR A 51 1.10 4.70 -13.15
CA THR A 51 2.01 5.33 -12.18
C THR A 51 2.27 4.40 -10.99
N TYR A 52 1.21 3.81 -10.43
CA TYR A 52 1.31 2.83 -9.35
C TYR A 52 2.23 1.64 -9.68
N ILE A 53 2.12 1.08 -10.89
CA ILE A 53 2.98 -0.04 -11.32
C ILE A 53 4.44 0.40 -11.49
N THR A 54 4.67 1.62 -12.00
CA THR A 54 6.02 2.19 -12.13
C THR A 54 6.67 2.34 -10.76
N LEU A 55 5.98 2.93 -9.79
CA LEU A 55 6.49 3.13 -8.43
C LEU A 55 6.78 1.79 -7.72
N LEU A 56 5.99 0.75 -7.96
CA LEU A 56 6.29 -0.60 -7.45
C LEU A 56 7.57 -1.18 -8.06
N ARG A 57 7.81 -0.96 -9.36
CA ARG A 57 9.04 -1.42 -10.03
C ARG A 57 10.28 -0.64 -9.56
N GLU A 58 10.13 0.64 -9.28
CA GLU A 58 11.19 1.46 -8.69
C GLU A 58 11.52 0.94 -7.29
N TYR A 59 10.50 0.71 -6.46
CA TYR A 59 10.65 0.07 -5.17
C TYR A 59 11.40 -1.28 -5.25
N ASP A 60 11.10 -2.13 -6.24
CA ASP A 60 11.81 -3.41 -6.43
C ASP A 60 13.33 -3.24 -6.64
N GLN A 61 13.78 -2.09 -7.15
CA GLN A 61 15.21 -1.83 -7.43
C GLN A 61 15.98 -1.37 -6.21
N HIS A 62 15.42 -0.45 -5.41
CA HIS A 62 16.15 0.25 -4.34
C HIS A 62 15.51 0.14 -2.96
N ARG A 63 14.34 -0.49 -2.85
CA ARG A 63 13.63 -0.74 -1.57
C ARG A 63 13.26 0.52 -0.79
N ASP A 64 13.19 1.65 -1.48
CA ASP A 64 12.69 2.91 -0.93
C ASP A 64 11.21 3.05 -1.32
N ALA A 65 10.34 3.07 -0.32
CA ALA A 65 8.89 3.19 -0.51
C ALA A 65 8.40 4.64 -0.42
N THR A 66 9.29 5.63 -0.32
CA THR A 66 8.92 7.04 -0.10
C THR A 66 8.01 7.55 -1.21
N ASP A 67 8.38 7.38 -2.47
CA ASP A 67 7.58 7.87 -3.60
C ASP A 67 6.23 7.16 -3.70
N LEU A 68 6.20 5.85 -3.46
CA LEU A 68 4.95 5.08 -3.39
C LEU A 68 4.06 5.56 -2.24
N ALA A 69 4.65 5.89 -1.08
CA ALA A 69 3.91 6.38 0.08
C ALA A 69 3.39 7.80 -0.11
N CYS A 70 4.11 8.66 -0.84
CA CYS A 70 3.66 9.99 -1.23
C CYS A 70 2.52 9.92 -2.26
N PHE A 71 2.55 8.94 -3.16
CA PHE A 71 1.55 8.75 -4.20
C PHE A 71 0.22 8.19 -3.68
N VAL A 72 0.25 7.21 -2.77
CA VAL A 72 -0.96 6.58 -2.24
C VAL A 72 -1.57 7.43 -1.13
N GLN A 73 -2.60 8.20 -1.50
CA GLN A 73 -3.33 9.06 -0.58
C GLN A 73 -4.20 8.26 0.40
N THR A 74 -4.68 8.94 1.44
CA THR A 74 -5.64 8.40 2.39
C THR A 74 -7.01 9.04 2.25
N ARG A 75 -8.03 8.34 2.72
CA ARG A 75 -9.41 8.82 2.81
C ARG A 75 -10.02 8.44 4.16
N PRO A 76 -11.04 9.17 4.64
CA PRO A 76 -11.79 8.77 5.82
C PRO A 76 -12.32 7.34 5.70
N PHE A 77 -12.31 6.62 6.82
CA PHE A 77 -12.84 5.26 6.91
C PHE A 77 -14.37 5.23 6.76
N ILE A 78 -15.04 6.30 7.20
CA ILE A 78 -16.50 6.45 7.30
C ILE A 78 -16.98 7.51 6.32
#